data_AF-A0A2D1U4Z2-F1
#
_entry.id   AF-A0A2D1U4Z2-F1
#
_cell.length_a   1.000
_cell.length_b   1.000
_cell.length_c   1.000
_cell.angle_alpha   90.00
_cell.angle_beta   90.00
_cell.angle_gamma   90.00
#
_symmetry.space_group_name_H-M   'P 1'
#
loop_
_entity.id
_entity.type
_entity.pdbx_description
1 polymer ?
#
loop_
_entity_poly.entity_id
_entity_poly.type
_entity_poly.pdbx_seq_one_letter_code
_entity_poly.pdbx_strand_id
1 'polypeptide(L)' 'MDDLEIKHSEDPHKPHKPIETNYSKHQDDPGPSRQAVDEYDKNGAAPVLKWIIPILVVALLIYWLFFKG' A
#
# COMPACT_ATOMS: atom_id res chain seq x y z
N MET A 1 -12.07 -34.03 -10.10
CA MET A 1 -10.82 -33.31 -9.79
C MET A 1 -11.18 -32.50 -8.56
N ASP A 2 -10.77 -32.98 -7.39
CA ASP A 2 -11.13 -32.37 -6.12
C ASP A 2 -10.14 -31.24 -5.85
N ASP A 3 -10.61 -30.00 -5.88
CA ASP A 3 -9.80 -28.84 -5.56
C ASP A 3 -9.52 -28.83 -4.06
N LEU A 4 -8.41 -29.46 -3.65
CA LEU A 4 -7.88 -29.39 -2.29
C LEU A 4 -7.41 -27.95 -2.04
N GLU A 5 -8.27 -27.15 -1.41
CA GLU A 5 -7.94 -25.83 -0.89
C GLU A 5 -6.83 -25.96 0.17
N ILE A 6 -5.57 -25.77 -0.25
CA ILE A 6 -4.43 -25.73 0.68
C ILE A 6 -4.58 -24.45 1.51
N LYS A 7 -5.14 -24.57 2.72
CA LYS A 7 -5.13 -23.50 3.71
C LYS A 7 -3.69 -23.19 4.09
N HIS A 8 -3.16 -22.09 3.55
CA HIS A 8 -1.91 -21.52 4.00
C HIS A 8 -2.09 -21.05 5.47
N SER A 9 -1.49 -21.78 6.41
CA SER A 9 -1.50 -21.46 7.83
C SER A 9 -0.10 -21.00 8.24
N GLU A 10 0.14 -19.69 8.20
CA GLU A 10 1.36 -19.09 8.75
C GLU A 10 1.14 -18.76 10.23
N ASP A 11 2.10 -19.13 11.08
CA ASP A 11 2.07 -18.82 12.51
C ASP A 11 2.27 -17.31 12.71
N PRO A 12 1.29 -16.57 13.27
CA PRO A 12 1.38 -15.12 13.48
C PRO A 12 2.46 -14.69 14.46
N HIS A 13 3.06 -15.63 15.22
CA HIS A 13 4.17 -15.36 16.14
C HIS A 13 5.54 -15.67 15.55
N LYS A 14 5.61 -16.22 14.32
CA LYS A 14 6.87 -16.49 13.65
C LYS A 14 7.50 -15.18 13.16
N PRO A 15 8.83 -14.97 13.32
CA PRO A 15 9.49 -13.81 12.75
C PRO A 15 9.35 -13.80 11.23
N HIS A 16 9.01 -12.64 10.66
CA HIS A 16 8.90 -12.45 9.22
C HIS A 16 10.22 -12.79 8.53
N LYS A 17 10.15 -13.54 7.42
CA LYS A 17 11.32 -13.82 6.61
C LYS A 17 11.85 -12.52 5.98
N PRO A 18 13.17 -12.35 5.89
CA PRO A 18 13.74 -11.21 5.19
C PRO A 18 13.39 -11.25 3.70
N ILE A 19 13.45 -10.08 3.05
CA ILE A 19 13.28 -9.97 1.60
C ILE A 19 14.30 -10.88 0.91
N GLU A 20 13.82 -11.71 -0.01
CA GLU A 20 14.65 -12.66 -0.73
C GLU A 20 15.64 -11.92 -1.64
N THR A 21 16.91 -12.33 -1.60
CA THR A 21 17.98 -11.74 -2.41
C THR A 21 18.63 -12.76 -3.34
N ASN A 22 18.41 -14.06 -3.12
CA ASN A 22 19.01 -15.14 -3.91
C ASN A 22 18.06 -16.33 -4.08
N TYR A 23 17.00 -16.10 -4.85
CA TYR A 23 15.98 -17.11 -5.15
C TYR A 23 16.56 -18.43 -5.69
N SER A 24 17.64 -18.35 -6.49
CA SER A 24 18.30 -19.52 -7.06
C SER A 24 18.85 -20.50 -6.03
N LYS A 25 19.22 -20.01 -4.83
CA LYS A 25 19.74 -20.83 -3.73
C LYS A 25 18.68 -21.26 -2.72
N HIS A 26 17.53 -20.60 -2.69
CA HIS A 26 16.45 -20.84 -1.72
C HIS A 26 15.17 -21.28 -2.45
N GLN A 27 15.27 -22.17 -3.44
CA GLN A 27 14.12 -22.58 -4.26
C GLN A 27 13.09 -23.40 -3.46
N ASP A 28 13.56 -24.15 -2.46
CA ASP A 28 12.70 -25.00 -1.63
C ASP A 28 11.85 -24.17 -0.64
N ASP A 29 12.31 -22.98 -0.25
CA ASP A 29 11.61 -22.10 0.70
C ASP A 29 12.02 -20.62 0.58
N PRO A 30 11.72 -19.94 -0.55
CA PRO A 30 12.17 -18.58 -0.80
C PRO A 30 11.48 -17.57 0.13
N GLY A 31 12.18 -16.51 0.50
CA GLY A 31 11.58 -15.34 1.12
C GLY A 31 10.64 -14.58 0.16
N PRO A 32 9.85 -13.62 0.67
CA PRO A 32 9.05 -12.76 -0.19
C PRO A 32 9.93 -11.95 -1.14
N SER A 33 9.48 -11.78 -2.38
CA SER A 33 10.17 -10.92 -3.33
C SER A 33 10.06 -9.46 -2.89
N ARG A 34 11.04 -8.64 -3.27
CA ARG A 34 11.00 -7.20 -2.99
C ARG A 34 9.72 -6.54 -3.53
N GLN A 35 9.26 -6.97 -4.70
CA GLN A 35 8.04 -6.44 -5.32
C GLN A 35 6.76 -6.76 -4.53
N ALA A 36 6.73 -7.89 -3.81
CA ALA A 36 5.59 -8.25 -2.96
C ALA A 36 5.55 -7.45 -1.64
N VAL A 37 6.70 -6.94 -1.19
CA VAL A 37 6.81 -6.09 0.01
C VAL A 37 6.63 -4.62 -0.37
N ASP A 38 7.28 -4.19 -1.44
CA ASP A 38 7.25 -2.84 -1.97
C ASP A 38 6.14 -2.73 -3.05
N GLU A 39 4.87 -2.73 -2.63
CA GLU A 39 3.75 -2.45 -3.55
C GLU A 39 3.81 -0.98 -3.97
N TYR A 40 4.01 -0.72 -5.26
CA TYR A 40 4.10 0.64 -5.80
C TYR A 40 2.71 1.30 -5.84
N ASP A 41 2.32 1.94 -4.74
CA ASP A 41 1.06 2.69 -4.66
C ASP A 41 1.19 4.10 -5.27
N LYS A 42 1.15 4.17 -6.60
CA LYS A 42 1.12 5.44 -7.34
C LYS A 42 -0.23 6.17 -7.29
N ASN A 43 -1.31 5.46 -7.01
CA ASN A 43 -2.69 5.92 -7.24
C ASN A 43 -3.55 5.94 -5.97
N GLY A 44 -2.94 5.79 -4.79
CA GLY A 44 -3.65 5.76 -3.51
C GLY A 44 -4.44 7.03 -3.24
N ALA A 45 -5.33 6.99 -2.25
CA ALA A 45 -6.09 8.18 -1.82
C ALA A 45 -5.22 9.27 -1.17
N ALA A 46 -3.98 8.93 -0.80
CA ALA A 46 -3.07 9.80 -0.05
C ALA A 46 -2.70 11.11 -0.77
N PRO A 47 -2.36 11.14 -2.08
CA PRO A 47 -2.08 12.38 -2.79
C PRO A 47 -3.32 13.25 -2.92
N VAL A 48 -4.49 12.67 -3.19
CA VAL A 48 -5.76 13.42 -3.34
C VAL A 48 -6.16 14.08 -2.01
N LEU A 49 -6.07 13.32 -0.91
CA LEU A 49 -6.38 13.82 0.43
C LEU A 49 -5.41 14.95 0.85
N LYS A 50 -4.15 14.91 0.39
CA LYS A 50 -3.19 15.99 0.63
C LYS A 50 -3.61 17.31 -0.01
N TRP A 51 -4.32 17.27 -1.14
CA TRP A 51 -4.75 18.48 -1.86
C TRP A 51 -6.14 19.00 -1.45
N ILE A 52 -6.97 18.21 -0.76
CA ILE A 52 -8.33 18.64 -0.42
C ILE A 52 -8.35 19.87 0.51
N ILE A 53 -7.44 19.92 1.48
CA ILE A 53 -7.34 20.99 2.48
C ILE A 53 -6.99 22.33 1.81
N PRO A 54 -5.90 22.45 1.01
CA PRO A 54 -5.59 23.71 0.35
C PRO A 54 -6.69 24.16 -0.63
N ILE A 55 -7.32 23.23 -1.34
CA ILE A 55 -8.45 23.55 -2.24
C ILE A 55 -9.62 24.17 -1.45
N LEU A 56 -9.98 23.60 -0.31
CA LEU A 56 -11.05 24.13 0.55
C LEU A 56 -10.74 25.54 1.05
N VAL A 57 -9.49 25.81 1.46
CA VAL A 57 -9.07 27.14 1.92
C VAL A 57 -9.20 28.18 0.80
N VAL A 58 -8.77 27.85 -0.42
CA VAL A 58 -8.91 28.75 -1.58
C VAL A 58 -10.39 28.99 -1.90
N ALA A 59 -11.21 27.94 -1.91
CA ALA A 59 -12.65 28.07 -2.15
C ALA A 59 -13.35 28.96 -1.10
N LEU A 60 -12.97 28.81 0.17
CA LEU A 60 -13.46 29.67 1.27
C LEU A 60 -13.02 31.13 1.12
N LEU A 61 -11.77 31.37 0.71
CA LEU A 61 -11.27 32.73 0.46
C LEU A 61 -12.00 33.39 -0.71
N ILE A 62 -12.24 32.64 -1.79
CA ILE A 62 -13.03 33.10 -2.93
C ILE A 62 -14.43 33.48 -2.46
N TYR A 63 -15.11 32.57 -1.75
CA TYR A 63 -16.44 32.85 -1.19
C TYR A 63 -16.44 34.11 -0.32
N TRP A 64 -15.45 34.26 0.57
CA TRP A 64 -15.34 35.43 1.43
C TRP A 64 -15.17 36.74 0.64
N LEU A 65 -14.32 36.76 -0.39
CA LEU A 65 -14.12 37.93 -1.25
C LEU A 65 -15.40 38.37 -1.99
N PHE A 66 -16.20 37.43 -2.47
CA PHE A 66 -17.41 37.75 -3.25
C PHE A 66 -18.64 38.07 -2.40
N PHE A 67 -18.76 37.48 -1.19
CA PHE A 67 -19.95 37.64 -0.35
C PHE A 67 -19.75 38.58 0.85
N LYS A 68 -18.51 38.90 1.22
CA LYS A 68 -18.20 39.76 2.37
C LYS A 68 -17.23 40.90 2.07
N GLY A 69 -16.68 40.93 0.85
CA GLY A 69 -15.99 42.08 0.27
C GLY A 69 -16.95 43.16 -0.23
#